data_AF-A0A059F5J8-F1
#
_entry.id   AF-A0A059F5J8-F1
#
_cell.length_a   1.000
_cell.length_b   1.000
_cell.length_c   1.000
_cell.angle_alpha   90.00
_cell.angle_beta   90.00
_cell.angle_gamma   90.00
#
_symmetry.space_group_name_H-M   'P 1'
#
loop_
_entity.id
_entity.type
_entity.pdbx_description
1 polymer ?
#
loop_
_entity_poly.entity_id
_entity_poly.type
_entity_poly.pdbx_seq_one_letter_code
_entity_poly.pdbx_strand_id
1 'polypeptide(L)'
;MIVFDINGTLLKRVKRTEKEHIRNLEKNQFLPISHDSIYNYYFRKDLDKLSSFLDTNSVPYCFWTTMFEKNANICTELLKTVGFTKYLKIYNQDQCLIGNNKGKVKAEKWVKNLEIPSGELDVPLDRCVLIDDDLVKVYGNQNSFIVDEFNFELVDDGVEKIIDFIKQFIQL
;
A
#
# COMPACT_ATOMS: atom_id res chain seq x y z
N MET A 1 4.62 -4.56 14.01
CA MET A 1 3.57 -4.74 12.99
C MET A 1 3.72 -3.69 11.92
N ILE A 2 3.70 -4.11 10.65
CA ILE A 2 3.79 -3.21 9.50
C ILE A 2 2.38 -2.95 8.95
N VAL A 3 2.02 -1.71 8.69
CA VAL A 3 0.74 -1.36 8.07
C VAL A 3 1.03 -0.75 6.71
N PHE A 4 0.64 -1.44 5.64
CA PHE A 4 0.92 -0.99 4.27
C PHE A 4 -0.26 -0.23 3.69
N ASP A 5 -0.02 0.95 3.12
CA ASP A 5 -0.86 1.43 2.04
C ASP A 5 -0.80 0.49 0.83
N ILE A 6 -1.84 0.54 0.01
CA ILE A 6 -1.96 -0.33 -1.17
C ILE A 6 -1.67 0.44 -2.45
N ASN A 7 -2.40 1.53 -2.71
CA ASN A 7 -2.45 2.15 -4.02
C ASN A 7 -1.50 3.33 -4.11
N GLY A 8 -0.45 3.19 -4.93
CA GLY A 8 0.69 4.09 -4.95
C GLY A 8 1.87 3.49 -4.18
N THR A 9 1.62 2.60 -3.22
CA THR A 9 2.66 1.96 -2.40
C THR A 9 3.05 0.56 -2.89
N LEU A 10 2.11 -0.39 -2.97
CA LEU A 10 2.37 -1.79 -3.36
C LEU A 10 1.90 -2.10 -4.78
N LEU A 11 0.85 -1.42 -5.24
CA LEU A 11 0.32 -1.56 -6.60
C LEU A 11 -0.20 -0.22 -7.09
N LYS A 12 -0.46 -0.12 -8.39
CA LYS A 12 -1.06 1.07 -9.00
C LYS A 12 -2.31 0.71 -9.78
N ARG A 13 -3.34 1.53 -9.62
CA ARG A 13 -4.56 1.48 -10.42
C ARG A 13 -4.55 2.61 -11.43
N VAL A 14 -4.75 2.27 -12.70
CA VAL A 14 -4.87 3.21 -13.81
C VAL A 14 -6.28 3.13 -14.35
N LYS A 15 -6.96 4.26 -14.57
CA LYS A 15 -8.32 4.22 -15.09
C LYS A 15 -8.29 3.75 -16.54
N ARG A 16 -9.21 2.85 -16.91
CA ARG A 16 -9.36 2.34 -18.29
C ARG A 16 -9.73 3.42 -19.30
N THR A 17 -10.21 4.56 -18.83
CA THR A 17 -10.45 5.76 -19.64
C THR A 17 -9.16 6.45 -20.10
N GLU A 18 -8.02 6.20 -19.45
CA GLU A 18 -6.70 6.79 -19.75
C GLU A 18 -6.01 6.01 -20.89
N LYS A 19 -6.70 5.89 -22.04
CA LYS A 19 -6.32 4.99 -23.15
C LYS A 19 -4.91 5.25 -23.70
N GLU A 20 -4.52 6.51 -23.81
CA GLU A 20 -3.19 6.88 -24.32
C GLU A 20 -2.08 6.47 -23.35
N HIS A 21 -2.26 6.74 -22.06
CA HIS A 21 -1.33 6.32 -21.02
C HIS A 21 -1.18 4.80 -21.00
N ILE A 22 -2.29 4.05 -21.05
CA ILE A 22 -2.27 2.57 -21.11
C ILE A 22 -1.49 2.06 -22.34
N ARG A 23 -1.73 2.63 -23.53
CA ARG A 23 -0.97 2.25 -24.74
C ARG A 23 0.53 2.52 -24.58
N ASN A 24 0.91 3.59 -23.90
CA ASN A 24 2.31 3.90 -23.63
C ASN A 24 2.92 2.91 -22.63
N LEU A 25 2.18 2.49 -21.60
CA LEU A 25 2.61 1.44 -20.68
C LEU A 25 2.85 0.11 -21.42
N GLU A 26 1.91 -0.31 -22.26
CA GLU A 26 2.01 -1.56 -23.04
C GLU A 26 3.21 -1.55 -24.01
N LYS A 27 3.49 -0.41 -24.67
CA LYS A 27 4.69 -0.25 -25.51
C LYS A 27 5.99 -0.42 -24.72
N ASN A 28 6.01 0.00 -23.47
CA ASN A 28 7.14 -0.16 -22.54
C ASN A 28 7.08 -1.48 -21.77
N GLN A 29 6.28 -2.45 -22.24
CA GLN A 29 6.14 -3.79 -21.66
C GLN A 29 5.57 -3.83 -20.23
N PHE A 30 4.95 -2.74 -19.77
CA PHE A 30 4.16 -2.73 -18.54
C PHE A 30 2.75 -3.25 -18.83
N LEU A 31 2.54 -4.54 -18.57
CA LEU A 31 1.25 -5.18 -18.75
C LEU A 31 0.45 -5.19 -17.44
N PRO A 32 -0.87 -4.96 -17.49
CA PRO A 32 -1.71 -5.06 -16.31
C PRO A 32 -1.80 -6.51 -15.83
N ILE A 33 -1.76 -6.70 -14.52
CA ILE A 33 -1.92 -8.01 -13.87
C ILE A 33 -3.38 -8.47 -13.88
N SER A 34 -4.31 -7.52 -13.91
CA SER A 34 -5.76 -7.74 -13.85
C SER A 34 -6.47 -6.44 -14.22
N HIS A 35 -7.78 -6.53 -14.42
CA HIS A 35 -8.64 -5.38 -14.69
C HIS A 35 -10.05 -5.61 -14.15
N ASP A 36 -10.75 -4.52 -13.87
CA ASP A 36 -12.20 -4.52 -13.69
C ASP A 36 -12.86 -3.58 -14.72
N SER A 37 -14.11 -3.17 -14.50
CA SER A 37 -14.82 -2.27 -15.41
C SER A 37 -14.26 -0.84 -15.45
N ILE A 38 -13.48 -0.43 -14.45
CA ILE A 38 -13.00 0.94 -14.25
C ILE A 38 -11.47 1.02 -14.33
N TYR A 39 -10.74 0.04 -13.82
CA TYR A 39 -9.29 0.11 -13.61
C TYR A 39 -8.55 -1.06 -14.26
N ASN A 40 -7.33 -0.76 -14.72
CA ASN A 40 -6.24 -1.71 -14.90
C ASN A 40 -5.35 -1.68 -13.65
N TYR A 41 -4.90 -2.84 -13.20
CA TYR A 41 -4.09 -3.03 -12.01
C TYR A 41 -2.67 -3.43 -12.40
N TYR A 42 -1.67 -2.91 -11.70
CA TYR A 42 -0.26 -3.20 -11.92
C TYR A 42 0.44 -3.39 -10.58
N PHE A 43 1.17 -4.49 -10.38
CA PHE A 43 2.02 -4.63 -9.20
C PHE A 43 3.24 -3.73 -9.32
N ARG A 44 3.70 -3.25 -8.17
CA ARG A 44 5.04 -2.70 -8.05
C ARG A 44 6.07 -3.80 -8.34
N LYS A 45 7.20 -3.42 -8.93
CA LYS A 45 8.26 -4.37 -9.27
C LYS A 45 8.77 -5.09 -8.01
N ASP A 46 9.09 -6.38 -8.14
CA ASP A 46 9.69 -7.21 -7.08
C ASP A 46 8.84 -7.42 -5.81
N LEU A 47 7.53 -7.20 -5.91
CA LEU A 47 6.60 -7.28 -4.78
C LEU A 47 6.52 -8.67 -4.11
N ASP A 48 6.83 -9.73 -4.86
CA ASP A 48 6.98 -11.10 -4.37
C ASP A 48 8.19 -11.28 -3.43
N LYS A 49 9.24 -10.49 -3.59
CA LYS A 49 10.37 -10.48 -2.66
C LYS A 49 9.95 -9.94 -1.30
N LEU A 50 9.09 -8.91 -1.27
CA LEU A 50 8.56 -8.35 -0.03
C LEU A 50 7.68 -9.36 0.70
N SER A 51 6.75 -10.02 0.00
CA SER A 51 5.92 -11.05 0.65
C SER A 51 6.74 -12.21 1.19
N SER A 52 7.71 -12.69 0.41
CA SER A 52 8.63 -13.76 0.82
C SER A 52 9.45 -13.35 2.04
N PHE A 53 9.93 -12.10 2.09
CA PHE A 53 10.67 -11.56 3.23
C PHE A 53 9.80 -11.49 4.50
N LEU A 54 8.57 -10.96 4.38
CA LEU A 54 7.62 -10.89 5.49
C LEU A 54 7.30 -12.28 6.05
N ASP A 55 7.08 -13.26 5.17
CA ASP A 55 6.77 -14.63 5.57
C ASP A 55 7.97 -15.31 6.24
N THR A 56 9.14 -15.25 5.61
CA THR A 56 10.39 -15.84 6.14
C THR A 56 10.71 -15.35 7.54
N ASN A 57 10.47 -14.06 7.80
CA ASN A 57 10.78 -13.42 9.08
C ASN A 57 9.57 -13.33 10.02
N SER A 58 8.44 -13.96 9.67
CA SER A 58 7.20 -13.94 10.45
C SER A 58 6.77 -12.52 10.87
N VAL A 59 6.96 -11.54 9.98
CA VAL A 59 6.66 -10.14 10.27
C VAL A 59 5.15 -9.93 10.17
N PRO A 60 4.45 -9.54 11.26
CA PRO A 60 3.02 -9.30 11.21
C PRO A 60 2.69 -8.04 10.43
N TYR A 61 1.71 -8.11 9.53
CA TYR A 61 1.31 -6.97 8.70
C TYR A 61 -0.20 -6.85 8.48
N CYS A 62 -0.63 -5.62 8.20
CA CYS A 62 -1.98 -5.26 7.77
C CYS A 62 -1.94 -4.45 6.48
N PHE A 63 -3.09 -4.34 5.84
CA PHE A 63 -3.31 -3.38 4.75
C PHE A 63 -4.21 -2.24 5.23
N TRP A 64 -3.90 -1.01 4.83
CA TRP A 64 -4.77 0.14 5.08
C TRP A 64 -4.82 1.05 3.86
N THR A 65 -5.98 1.14 3.23
CA THR A 65 -6.19 1.98 2.05
C THR A 65 -7.20 3.09 2.30
N THR A 66 -7.12 4.19 1.56
CA THR A 66 -8.16 5.24 1.51
C THR A 66 -9.29 4.92 0.53
N MET A 67 -9.28 3.72 -0.05
CA MET A 67 -10.34 3.22 -0.94
C MET A 67 -11.55 2.73 -0.14
N PHE A 68 -12.74 2.75 -0.76
CA PHE A 68 -13.89 2.01 -0.26
C PHE A 68 -13.61 0.50 -0.16
N GLU A 69 -14.28 -0.18 0.76
CA GLU A 69 -14.13 -1.61 1.06
C GLU A 69 -14.11 -2.50 -0.20
N LYS A 70 -15.06 -2.30 -1.12
CA LYS A 70 -15.13 -3.08 -2.37
C LYS A 70 -13.80 -3.08 -3.14
N ASN A 71 -13.17 -1.91 -3.25
CA ASN A 71 -11.90 -1.76 -3.98
C ASN A 71 -10.72 -2.25 -3.16
N ALA A 72 -10.78 -2.11 -1.83
CA ALA A 72 -9.79 -2.69 -0.92
C ALA A 72 -9.74 -4.21 -1.09
N ASN A 73 -10.90 -4.88 -1.09
CA ASN A 73 -11.01 -6.32 -1.26
C ASN A 73 -10.46 -6.79 -2.61
N ILE A 74 -10.80 -6.11 -3.71
CA ILE A 74 -10.23 -6.44 -5.04
C ILE A 74 -8.71 -6.38 -5.00
N CYS A 75 -8.15 -5.30 -4.44
CA CYS A 75 -6.69 -5.13 -4.40
C CYS A 75 -6.02 -6.17 -3.51
N THR A 76 -6.62 -6.53 -2.36
CA THR A 76 -6.06 -7.55 -1.48
C THR A 76 -6.12 -8.94 -2.11
N GLU A 77 -7.19 -9.30 -2.83
CA GLU A 77 -7.23 -10.56 -3.60
C GLU A 77 -6.14 -10.62 -4.66
N LEU A 78 -5.82 -9.50 -5.31
CA LEU A 78 -4.66 -9.43 -6.19
C LEU A 78 -3.36 -9.63 -5.42
N LEU A 79 -3.12 -8.92 -4.30
CA LEU A 79 -1.90 -9.05 -3.52
C LEU A 79 -1.66 -10.49 -3.00
N LYS A 80 -2.71 -11.27 -2.75
CA LYS A 80 -2.60 -12.70 -2.41
C LYS A 80 -1.93 -13.52 -3.51
N THR A 81 -2.10 -13.16 -4.78
CA THR A 81 -1.50 -13.90 -5.92
C THR A 81 0.01 -13.78 -5.97
N VAL A 82 0.59 -12.80 -5.27
CA VAL A 82 2.04 -12.61 -5.10
C VAL A 82 2.51 -12.86 -3.68
N GLY A 83 1.74 -13.63 -2.89
CA GLY A 83 2.18 -14.20 -1.62
C GLY A 83 1.73 -13.47 -0.36
N PHE A 84 0.97 -12.37 -0.45
CA PHE A 84 0.45 -11.68 0.74
C PHE A 84 -0.79 -12.39 1.32
N THR A 85 -0.62 -13.60 1.83
CA THR A 85 -1.72 -14.46 2.30
C THR A 85 -1.92 -14.42 3.82
N LYS A 86 -0.95 -13.94 4.59
CA LYS A 86 -0.91 -13.95 6.06
C LYS A 86 -1.14 -12.58 6.71
N TYR A 87 -1.80 -11.66 6.01
CA TYR A 87 -2.16 -10.36 6.62
C TYR A 87 -3.15 -10.56 7.77
N LEU A 88 -3.04 -9.73 8.81
CA LEU A 88 -3.90 -9.79 9.98
C LEU A 88 -5.27 -9.15 9.71
N LYS A 89 -5.29 -7.99 9.04
CA LYS A 89 -6.50 -7.21 8.78
C LYS A 89 -6.37 -6.28 7.58
N ILE A 90 -7.52 -5.89 7.03
CA ILE A 90 -7.66 -4.86 5.99
C ILE A 90 -8.46 -3.71 6.58
N TYR A 91 -7.93 -2.51 6.48
CA TYR A 91 -8.59 -1.25 6.81
C TYR A 91 -8.84 -0.47 5.52
N ASN A 92 -9.97 0.20 5.47
CA ASN A 92 -10.41 0.95 4.30
C ASN A 92 -10.75 2.40 4.71
N GLN A 93 -11.36 3.15 3.80
CA GLN A 93 -11.75 4.54 4.03
C GLN A 93 -12.59 4.76 5.29
N ASP A 94 -13.42 3.79 5.68
CA ASP A 94 -14.33 3.94 6.82
C ASP A 94 -13.58 4.08 8.15
N GLN A 95 -12.39 3.46 8.25
CA GLN A 95 -11.50 3.58 9.41
C GLN A 95 -10.56 4.79 9.31
N CYS A 96 -10.48 5.46 8.17
CA CYS A 96 -9.71 6.70 8.07
C CYS A 96 -10.41 7.85 8.82
N LEU A 97 -9.62 8.84 9.22
CA LEU A 97 -10.10 10.12 9.74
C LEU A 97 -10.17 11.16 8.61
N ILE A 98 -10.98 12.19 8.83
CA ILE A 98 -10.97 13.41 8.00
C ILE A 98 -9.70 14.19 8.34
N GLY A 99 -8.89 14.50 7.34
CA GLY A 99 -7.72 15.37 7.53
C GLY A 99 -8.04 16.85 7.26
N ASN A 100 -7.03 17.70 7.44
CA ASN A 100 -7.18 19.14 7.21
C ASN A 100 -6.78 19.57 5.79
N ASN A 101 -5.80 18.91 5.18
CA ASN A 101 -5.34 19.19 3.82
C ASN A 101 -5.31 17.90 3.00
N LYS A 102 -6.11 17.84 1.92
CA LYS A 102 -6.24 16.65 1.07
C LYS A 102 -5.08 16.47 0.09
N GLY A 103 -4.31 17.50 -0.23
CA GLY A 103 -3.33 17.44 -1.32
C GLY A 103 -3.97 16.88 -2.61
N LYS A 104 -3.45 15.75 -3.11
CA LYS A 104 -3.98 15.05 -4.30
C LYS A 104 -5.00 13.95 -3.97
N VAL A 105 -5.28 13.70 -2.69
CA VAL A 105 -6.15 12.62 -2.24
C VAL A 105 -7.61 12.93 -2.56
N LYS A 106 -8.27 12.00 -3.28
CA LYS A 106 -9.68 12.13 -3.69
C LYS A 106 -10.68 11.64 -2.65
N ALA A 107 -10.21 10.90 -1.66
CA ALA A 107 -11.00 10.28 -0.61
C ALA A 107 -11.63 11.33 0.34
N GLU A 108 -12.80 11.03 0.93
CA GLU A 108 -13.46 11.87 1.94
C GLU A 108 -12.78 11.79 3.29
N LYS A 109 -12.37 10.57 3.69
CA LYS A 109 -11.50 10.29 4.84
C LYS A 109 -10.21 9.66 4.33
N TRP A 110 -9.07 10.13 4.81
CA TRP A 110 -7.76 9.72 4.27
C TRP A 110 -6.63 9.63 5.27
N VAL A 111 -6.80 10.18 6.47
CA VAL A 111 -5.77 10.14 7.51
C VAL A 111 -5.86 8.81 8.25
N LYS A 112 -4.72 8.13 8.41
CA LYS A 112 -4.61 6.80 8.99
C LYS A 112 -3.94 6.92 10.37
N ASN A 113 -4.70 6.63 11.42
CA ASN A 113 -4.21 6.67 12.80
C ASN A 113 -3.84 5.26 13.29
N LEU A 114 -2.56 5.00 13.53
CA LEU A 114 -2.06 3.69 13.98
C LEU A 114 -2.64 3.24 15.34
N GLU A 115 -3.23 4.12 16.13
CA GLU A 115 -3.97 3.73 17.35
C GLU A 115 -5.13 2.77 17.04
N ILE A 116 -5.74 2.84 15.86
CA ILE A 116 -6.82 1.94 15.44
C ILE A 116 -6.31 0.49 15.33
N PRO A 117 -5.35 0.17 14.44
CA PRO A 117 -4.83 -1.20 14.35
C PRO A 117 -4.07 -1.62 15.61
N SER A 118 -3.41 -0.70 16.31
CA SER A 118 -2.72 -0.99 17.58
C SER A 118 -3.69 -1.50 18.64
N GLY A 119 -4.82 -0.80 18.86
CA GLY A 119 -5.82 -1.18 19.84
C GLY A 119 -6.61 -2.44 19.46
N GLU A 120 -6.96 -2.60 18.18
CA GLU A 120 -7.73 -3.76 17.72
C GLU A 120 -6.93 -5.07 17.71
N LEU A 121 -5.62 -5.00 17.51
CA LEU A 121 -4.75 -6.18 17.40
C LEU A 121 -3.84 -6.36 18.63
N ASP A 122 -4.02 -5.54 19.67
CA ASP A 122 -3.25 -5.56 20.91
C ASP A 122 -1.72 -5.50 20.67
N VAL A 123 -1.31 -4.65 19.72
CA VAL A 123 0.10 -4.40 19.40
C VAL A 123 0.48 -3.01 19.93
N PRO A 124 1.53 -2.87 20.74
CA PRO A 124 2.00 -1.56 21.20
C PRO A 124 2.24 -0.57 20.04
N LEU A 125 1.80 0.68 20.22
CA LEU A 125 1.85 1.70 19.16
C LEU A 125 3.28 1.97 18.68
N ASP A 126 4.26 1.95 19.59
CA ASP A 126 5.69 2.10 19.30
C ASP A 126 6.26 0.94 18.46
N ARG A 127 5.57 -0.20 18.42
CA ARG A 127 5.87 -1.36 17.58
C ARG A 127 5.04 -1.41 16.30
N CYS A 128 4.28 -0.36 16.00
CA CYS A 128 3.54 -0.21 14.75
C CYS A 128 4.25 0.80 13.84
N VAL A 129 4.16 0.61 12.53
CA VAL A 129 4.61 1.59 11.54
C VAL A 129 3.71 1.57 10.32
N LEU A 130 3.39 2.76 9.81
CA LEU A 130 2.66 2.96 8.55
C LEU A 130 3.66 3.15 7.41
N ILE A 131 3.55 2.33 6.37
CA ILE A 131 4.28 2.50 5.11
C ILE A 131 3.31 3.03 4.07
N ASP A 132 3.56 4.25 3.57
CA ASP A 132 2.66 4.96 2.66
C ASP A 132 3.44 5.78 1.63
N ASP A 133 2.84 6.10 0.50
CA ASP A 133 3.40 6.96 -0.54
C ASP A 133 3.11 8.45 -0.32
N ASP A 134 2.21 8.79 0.62
CA ASP A 134 1.77 10.16 0.82
C ASP A 134 1.71 10.56 2.31
N LEU A 135 2.55 11.54 2.67
CA LEU A 135 2.63 12.08 4.03
C LEU A 135 1.28 12.66 4.51
N VAL A 136 0.42 13.16 3.62
CA VAL A 136 -0.88 13.76 4.03
C VAL A 136 -1.85 12.73 4.61
N LYS A 137 -1.59 11.43 4.43
CA LYS A 137 -2.37 10.33 5.00
C LYS A 137 -1.89 9.92 6.39
N VAL A 138 -0.77 10.47 6.89
CA VAL A 138 -0.22 10.13 8.21
C VAL A 138 -0.89 10.95 9.31
N TYR A 139 -1.26 10.28 10.41
CA TYR A 139 -1.80 10.97 11.59
C TYR A 139 -0.67 11.43 12.52
N GLY A 140 -0.61 12.75 12.76
CA GLY A 140 0.34 13.35 13.69
C GLY A 140 1.81 12.98 13.38
N ASN A 141 2.58 12.72 14.44
CA ASN A 141 3.98 12.31 14.35
C ASN A 141 4.17 10.80 14.63
N GLN A 142 3.20 9.97 14.26
CA GLN A 142 3.29 8.52 14.45
C GLN A 142 4.42 7.92 13.61
N ASN A 143 4.87 6.72 14.00
CA ASN A 143 5.83 5.94 13.22
C ASN A 143 5.34 5.75 11.79
N SER A 144 6.08 6.30 10.83
CA SER A 144 5.78 6.17 9.42
C SER A 144 7.06 6.10 8.59
N PHE A 145 6.97 5.42 7.46
CA PHE A 145 7.99 5.40 6.42
C PHE A 145 7.32 5.80 5.10
N ILE A 146 7.76 6.92 4.54
CA ILE A 146 7.25 7.42 3.27
C ILE A 146 8.13 6.87 2.15
N VAL A 147 7.54 6.01 1.32
CA VAL A 147 8.18 5.49 0.12
C VAL A 147 7.77 6.34 -1.08
N ASP A 148 8.61 6.42 -2.10
CA ASP A 148 8.22 7.08 -3.35
C ASP A 148 6.98 6.39 -3.96
N GLU A 149 6.03 7.19 -4.46
CA GLU A 149 4.87 6.68 -5.18
C GLU A 149 5.34 5.80 -6.37
N PHE A 150 4.75 4.62 -6.50
CA PHE A 150 4.99 3.73 -7.63
C PHE A 150 4.71 4.47 -8.95
N ASN A 151 5.76 4.68 -9.73
CA ASN A 151 5.72 5.40 -11.00
C ASN A 151 6.39 4.56 -12.10
N PHE A 152 5.65 4.34 -13.20
CA PHE A 152 6.11 3.56 -14.35
C PHE A 152 7.24 4.23 -15.14
N GLU A 153 7.41 5.54 -15.00
CA GLU A 153 8.37 6.33 -15.78
C GLU A 153 9.75 6.42 -15.14
N LEU A 154 9.90 5.94 -13.90
CA LEU A 154 11.13 6.01 -13.12
C LEU A 154 11.68 4.61 -12.84
N VAL A 155 12.98 4.54 -12.54
CA VAL A 155 13.55 3.32 -11.96
C VAL A 155 12.94 3.14 -10.58
N ASP A 156 12.21 2.04 -10.40
CA ASP A 156 11.49 1.75 -9.15
C ASP A 156 12.29 0.77 -8.27
N ASP A 157 12.82 1.30 -7.18
CA ASP A 157 13.51 0.60 -6.10
C ASP A 157 12.69 0.55 -4.80
N GLY A 158 11.41 0.95 -4.85
CA GLY A 158 10.65 1.18 -3.61
C GLY A 158 10.39 -0.08 -2.80
N VAL A 159 10.26 -1.25 -3.43
CA VAL A 159 10.16 -2.51 -2.69
C VAL A 159 11.44 -2.81 -1.91
N GLU A 160 12.62 -2.57 -2.50
CA GLU A 160 13.90 -2.74 -1.81
C GLU A 160 14.02 -1.79 -0.62
N LYS A 161 13.70 -0.51 -0.81
CA LYS A 161 13.64 0.51 0.26
C LYS A 161 12.69 0.11 1.39
N ILE A 162 11.51 -0.43 1.07
CA ILE A 162 10.55 -0.93 2.06
C ILE A 162 11.17 -2.09 2.86
N ILE A 163 11.77 -3.07 2.19
CA ILE A 163 12.39 -4.22 2.86
C ILE A 163 13.50 -3.76 3.80
N ASP A 164 14.39 -2.88 3.33
CA ASP A 164 15.52 -2.40 4.14
C ASP A 164 15.07 -1.55 5.32
N PHE A 165 14.02 -0.74 5.15
CA PHE A 165 13.38 -0.07 6.27
C PHE A 165 12.83 -1.07 7.29
N ILE A 166 12.10 -2.10 6.84
CA ILE A 166 11.51 -3.08 7.75
C ILE A 166 12.60 -3.80 8.54
N LYS A 167 13.70 -4.23 7.90
CA LYS A 167 14.87 -4.84 8.58
C LYS A 167 15.35 -3.96 9.74
N GLN A 168 15.60 -2.67 9.47
CA GLN A 168 16.02 -1.72 10.50
C GLN A 168 14.99 -1.57 11.63
N PHE A 169 13.71 -1.46 11.27
CA PHE A 169 12.62 -1.29 12.23
C PHE A 169 12.45 -2.50 13.16
N ILE A 170 12.62 -3.72 12.64
CA ILE A 170 12.48 -4.96 13.42
C ILE A 170 13.82 -5.50 13.95
N GLN A 171 14.92 -4.76 13.73
CA GLN A 171 16.28 -5.08 14.19
C GLN A 171 16.84 -6.40 13.64
N LEU A 172 16.65 -6.65 12.34
CA LEU A 172 17.32 -7.70 11.54
C LEU A 172 18.47 -7.13 10.71
#